data_AF-A0AAD4D366-F1
#
_entry.id   AF-A0AAD4D366-F1
#
_cell.length_a   1.000
_cell.length_b   1.000
_cell.length_c   1.000
_cell.angle_alpha   90.00
_cell.angle_beta   90.00
_cell.angle_gamma   90.00
#
_symmetry.space_group_name_H-M   'P 1'
#
loop_
_entity.id
_entity.type
_entity.pdbx_description
1 polymer ?
#
loop_
_entity_poly.entity_id
_entity_poly.type
_entity_poly.pdbx_seq_one_letter_code
_entity_poly.pdbx_strand_id
1 'polypeptide(L)' 'MTVPDTTIDITLPNYGTIRGSVDTKRQVAIFKDVPYAHVPERWRVAVKPQPWTGVRDATVQG' A
#
# COMPACT_ATOMS: atom_id res chain seq x y z
N MET A 1 -7.32 4.28 23.51
CA MET A 1 -8.53 3.59 22.99
C MET A 1 -8.38 3.48 21.48
N THR A 2 -7.77 2.40 21.00
CA THR A 2 -7.57 2.13 19.58
C THR A 2 -8.91 1.73 18.97
N VAL A 3 -9.41 2.53 18.05
CA VAL A 3 -10.59 2.19 17.24
C VAL A 3 -10.24 0.90 16.50
N PRO A 4 -11.11 -0.13 16.41
CA PRO A 4 -10.82 -1.29 15.59
C PRO A 4 -10.61 -0.82 14.16
N ASP A 5 -9.36 -0.86 13.69
CA ASP A 5 -9.00 -0.48 12.34
C ASP A 5 -9.75 -1.41 11.38
N THR A 6 -10.83 -0.90 10.81
CA THR A 6 -11.54 -1.59 9.76
C THR A 6 -10.58 -1.66 8.57
N THR A 7 -10.26 -2.85 8.10
CA THR A 7 -9.33 -3.02 6.97
C THR A 7 -10.08 -3.03 5.66
N ILE A 8 -9.44 -2.52 4.60
CA ILE A 8 -9.99 -2.49 3.24
C ILE A 8 -8.93 -2.97 2.25
N ASP A 9 -9.36 -3.83 1.32
CA ASP A 9 -8.50 -4.37 0.28
C ASP A 9 -8.84 -3.71 -1.07
N ILE A 10 -7.83 -3.18 -1.77
CA ILE A 10 -7.95 -2.55 -3.10
C ILE A 10 -7.04 -3.25 -4.09
N THR A 11 -7.58 -3.59 -5.27
CA THR A 11 -6.81 -4.20 -6.36
C THR A 11 -6.25 -3.12 -7.28
N LEU A 12 -4.93 -3.07 -7.44
CA LEU A 12 -4.22 -2.20 -8.38
C LEU A 12 -4.02 -2.92 -9.71
N PRO A 13 -4.50 -2.38 -10.84
CA PRO A 13 -4.33 -2.99 -12.15
C PRO A 13 -2.86 -3.21 -12.48
N ASN A 14 -2.51 -4.43 -12.90
CA ASN A 14 -1.15 -4.85 -13.28
C ASN A 14 -0.10 -4.89 -12.14
N TYR A 15 -0.49 -4.71 -10.87
CA TYR A 15 0.45 -4.76 -9.74
C TYR A 15 0.08 -5.80 -8.69
N GLY A 16 -1.15 -5.80 -8.18
CA GLY A 16 -1.59 -6.68 -7.10
C GLY A 16 -2.58 -6.00 -6.16
N THR A 17 -2.88 -6.63 -5.03
CA THR A 17 -3.85 -6.10 -4.05
C THR A 17 -3.12 -5.48 -2.85
N ILE A 18 -3.61 -4.35 -2.35
CA ILE A 18 -3.12 -3.69 -1.13
C ILE A 18 -4.21 -3.70 -0.05
N ARG A 19 -3.79 -3.85 1.20
CA ARG A 19 -4.63 -3.73 2.39
C ARG A 19 -4.31 -2.43 3.13
N GLY A 20 -5.31 -1.59 3.32
CA GLY A 20 -5.23 -0.36 4.10
C GLY A 20 -6.12 -0.40 5.34
N SER A 21 -6.11 0.69 6.10
CA SER A 21 -7.04 0.92 7.19
C SER A 21 -8.09 1.97 6.81
N VAL A 22 -9.26 1.89 7.41
CA VAL A 22 -10.36 2.83 7.25
C VAL A 22 -10.58 3.55 8.56
N ASP A 23 -10.37 4.87 8.56
CA ASP A 23 -10.84 5.72 9.64
C ASP A 23 -12.32 6.01 9.43
N THR A 24 -13.16 5.27 10.16
CA THR A 24 -14.62 5.39 10.09
C THR A 24 -15.14 6.73 10.59
N LYS A 25 -14.41 7.44 11.46
CA LYS A 25 -14.81 8.75 11.96
C LYS A 25 -14.65 9.82 10.90
N ARG A 26 -13.57 9.72 10.13
CA ARG A 26 -13.25 10.65 9.04
C ARG A 26 -13.75 10.18 7.68
N GLN A 27 -14.25 8.95 7.60
CA GLN A 27 -14.68 8.27 6.36
C GLN A 27 -13.58 8.26 5.29
N VAL A 28 -12.33 8.00 5.69
CA VAL A 28 -11.18 7.95 4.77
C VAL A 28 -10.49 6.59 4.84
N ALA A 29 -10.02 6.13 3.68
CA ALA A 29 -9.13 4.98 3.58
C ALA A 29 -7.67 5.46 3.56
N ILE A 30 -6.81 4.78 4.32
CA ILE A 30 -5.42 5.16 4.56
C ILE A 30 -4.53 3.99 4.13
N PHE A 31 -3.56 4.28 3.26
CA PHE A 31 -2.53 3.34 2.78
C PHE A 31 -1.16 4.02 2.91
N LYS A 32 -0.23 3.42 3.65
CA LYS A 32 1.03 4.04 4.08
C LYS A 32 2.30 3.45 3.44
N ASP A 33 2.28 2.18 3.01
CA ASP A 33 3.43 1.51 2.38
C ASP A 33 3.07 1.00 0.96
N VAL A 34 2.68 1.93 0.07
CA VAL A 34 2.37 1.60 -1.32
C VAL A 34 3.61 1.87 -2.20
N PRO A 35 4.22 0.83 -2.82
CA PRO A 35 5.37 1.02 -3.68
C PRO A 35 5.02 1.84 -4.93
N TYR A 36 5.76 2.92 -5.17
CA TYR A 36 5.57 3.76 -6.36
C TYR A 36 6.75 3.68 -7.34
N ALA A 37 7.92 3.25 -6.88
CA ALA A 37 9.11 3.08 -7.68
C ALA A 37 10.04 2.03 -7.06
N HIS A 38 10.89 1.43 -7.89
CA HIS A 38 11.98 0.57 -7.48
C HIS A 38 13.29 1.12 -8.02
N VAL A 39 14.32 1.23 -7.17
CA VAL A 39 15.67 1.67 -7.57
C VAL A 39 16.59 0.45 -7.51
N PRO A 40 16.89 -0.21 -8.64
CA PRO A 40 17.66 -1.46 -8.64
C PRO A 40 19.14 -1.22 -8.31
N GLU A 41 19.67 -0.07 -8.69
CA GLU A 41 21.06 0.31 -8.45
C GLU A 41 21.11 1.78 -8.01
N ARG A 42 21.95 2.07 -7.02
CA ARG A 42 22.17 3.44 -6.54
C ARG A 42 22.62 4.32 -7.71
N TRP A 43 22.08 5.53 -7.79
CA TRP A 43 22.38 6.51 -8.85
C TRP A 43 21.87 6.11 -10.24
N ARG A 44 20.97 5.13 -10.34
CA ARG A 44 20.19 4.87 -11.55
C ARG A 44 18.78 5.44 -11.42
N VAL A 45 18.16 5.62 -12.58
CA VAL A 45 16.77 6.07 -12.69
C VAL A 45 15.85 5.06 -12.01
N ALA A 46 14.88 5.56 -11.25
CA ALA A 46 13.84 4.73 -10.67
C ALA A 46 12.99 4.09 -11.77
N VAL A 47 12.74 2.80 -11.63
CA VAL A 47 11.86 2.05 -12.53
C VAL A 47 10.53 1.76 -11.85
N LYS A 48 9.54 1.30 -12.62
CA LYS A 48 8.25 0.87 -12.08
C LYS A 48 8.44 -0.26 -11.05
N PRO A 49 7.62 -0.29 -9.98
CA PRO A 49 7.69 -1.36 -9.01
C PRO A 49 7.32 -2.69 -9.67
N GLN A 50 7.90 -3.77 -9.15
CA GLN A 50 7.54 -5.12 -9.57
C GLN A 50 6.14 -5.46 -9.03
N PRO A 51 5.29 -6.14 -9.83
CA PRO A 51 4.02 -6.66 -9.34
C PRO A 51 4.26 -7.67 -8.22
N TRP A 52 3.30 -7.81 -7.31
CA TRP A 52 3.34 -8.76 -6.21
C TRP A 52 2.15 -9.71 -6.27
N THR A 53 2.35 -10.90 -5.69
CA THR A 53 1.30 -11.89 -5.53
C THR A 53 0.64 -11.75 -4.16
N GLY A 54 -0.67 -11.89 -4.09
CA GLY A 54 -1.43 -11.82 -2.83
C GLY A 54 -1.75 -10.38 -2.41
N VAL A 55 -1.93 -10.19 -1.11
CA VAL A 55 -2.32 -8.90 -0.50
C VAL A 55 -1.13 -8.32 0.24
N ARG A 56 -0.66 -7.15 -0.18
CA ARG A 56 0.39 -6.39 0.50
C ARG A 56 -0.22 -5.57 1.64
N ASP A 57 0.37 -5.64 2.82
CA ASP A 57 -0.05 -4.82 3.95
C ASP A 57 0.50 -3.39 3.80
N ALA A 58 -0.40 -2.41 3.76
CA ALA A 58 -0.09 -0.99 3.68
C ALA A 58 -0.66 -0.22 4.90
N THR A 59 -0.84 -0.89 6.05
CA THR A 59 -1.32 -0.25 7.29
C THR A 59 -0.22 0.48 8.08
N VAL A 60 1.04 0.09 7.88
CA VAL A 60 2.23 0.63 8.54
C VAL A 60 3.05 1.48 7.56
N GLN A 61 3.80 2.44 8.08
CA GLN A 61 4.71 3.27 7.28
C GLN A 61 5.94 2.45 6.86
N GLY A 62 6.27 2.50 5.57
CA GLY A 62 7.45 1.86 4.96
C GLY A 62 8.56 2.84 4.60
#